data_AF-A0A9E5JHK3-F1
#
_entry.id   AF-A0A9E5JHK3-F1
#
_cell.length_a   1.000
_cell.length_b   1.000
_cell.length_c   1.000
_cell.angle_alpha   90.00
_cell.angle_beta   90.00
_cell.angle_gamma   90.00
#
_symmetry.space_group_name_H-M   'P 1'
#
loop_
_entity.id
_entity.type
_entity.pdbx_description
1 polymer ?
#
loop_
_entity_poly.entity_id
_entity_poly.type
_entity_poly.pdbx_seq_one_letter_code
_entity_poly.pdbx_strand_id
1 'polypeptide(L)'
;MMEPAGLAWVLISSALVLFMTPGLAFFYGGMDRRRNVLNMLMMNFYCVLAVPVLWMVLGYSLAQVPFENDFIGGFDSFVLSDVTTAGDGGTLATIAFLGMFAAITPALISGAVAGRMKFAAWAVFVPLWLFIVYVPVFKWV
;
A
#
# COMPACT_ATOMS: atom_id res chain seq x y z
N MET A 1 -15.71 18.54 -7.72
CA MET A 1 -16.11 17.22 -7.19
C MET A 1 -16.01 16.21 -8.32
N MET A 2 -15.51 15.01 -8.03
CA MET A 2 -15.34 13.97 -9.04
C MET A 2 -16.70 13.50 -9.58
N GLU A 3 -16.84 13.35 -10.89
CA GLU A 3 -18.07 12.81 -11.51
C GLU A 3 -18.39 11.42 -10.94
N PRO A 4 -19.68 11.07 -10.69
CA PRO A 4 -20.04 9.78 -10.09
C PRO A 4 -19.50 8.56 -10.85
N ALA A 5 -19.46 8.63 -12.19
CA ALA A 5 -18.86 7.58 -13.02
C ALA A 5 -17.35 7.46 -12.80
N GLY A 6 -16.64 8.59 -12.64
CA GLY A 6 -15.22 8.62 -12.31
C GLY A 6 -14.96 8.06 -10.91
N LEU A 7 -15.79 8.41 -9.92
CA LEU A 7 -15.73 7.85 -8.57
C LEU A 7 -15.90 6.33 -8.58
N ALA A 8 -16.94 5.83 -9.25
CA ALA A 8 -17.18 4.40 -9.38
C ALA A 8 -16.00 3.68 -10.04
N TRP A 9 -15.45 4.27 -11.11
CA TRP A 9 -14.30 3.71 -11.81
C TRP A 9 -13.05 3.62 -10.94
N VAL A 10 -12.72 4.67 -10.18
CA VAL A 10 -11.56 4.67 -9.27
C VAL A 10 -11.74 3.66 -8.15
N LEU A 11 -12.94 3.52 -7.58
CA LEU A 11 -13.21 2.54 -6.54
C LEU A 11 -13.12 1.09 -7.07
N ILE A 12 -13.67 0.82 -8.25
CA ILE A 12 -13.53 -0.49 -8.92
C ILE A 12 -12.05 -0.77 -9.21
N SER A 13 -11.33 0.20 -9.77
CA SER A 13 -9.89 0.06 -10.04
C SER A 13 -9.10 -0.22 -8.76
N SER A 14 -9.44 0.43 -7.65
CA SER A 14 -8.84 0.17 -6.33
C SER A 14 -9.07 -1.27 -5.88
N ALA A 15 -10.30 -1.77 -6.02
CA ALA A 15 -10.65 -3.15 -5.69
C ALA A 15 -9.89 -4.17 -6.57
N LEU A 16 -9.69 -3.87 -7.85
CA LEU A 16 -8.89 -4.69 -8.75
C LEU A 16 -7.41 -4.75 -8.33
N VAL A 17 -6.82 -3.61 -7.94
CA VAL A 17 -5.43 -3.58 -7.45
C VAL A 17 -5.32 -4.32 -6.11
N LEU A 18 -6.28 -4.17 -5.22
CA LEU A 18 -6.36 -4.97 -3.99
C LEU A 18 -6.37 -6.47 -4.31
N PHE A 19 -7.18 -6.89 -5.28
CA PHE A 19 -7.31 -8.29 -5.70
C PHE A 19 -6.01 -8.90 -6.25
N MET A 20 -5.12 -8.07 -6.79
CA MET A 20 -3.80 -8.54 -7.24
C MET A 20 -2.96 -9.10 -6.08
N THR A 21 -3.09 -8.60 -4.84
CA THR A 21 -2.25 -9.06 -3.72
C THR A 21 -2.53 -10.51 -3.31
N PRO A 22 -3.80 -10.94 -3.12
CA PRO A 22 -4.13 -12.37 -3.03
C PRO A 22 -3.70 -13.16 -4.28
N GLY A 23 -3.84 -12.57 -5.47
CA GLY A 23 -3.36 -13.17 -6.73
C GLY A 23 -1.87 -13.49 -6.70
N LEU A 24 -1.04 -12.57 -6.21
CA LEU A 24 0.41 -12.78 -6.01
C LEU A 24 0.69 -13.88 -4.99
N ALA A 25 -0.09 -13.93 -3.90
CA ALA A 25 0.06 -14.94 -2.87
C ALA A 25 -0.16 -16.35 -3.43
N PHE A 26 -1.14 -16.53 -4.31
CA PHE A 26 -1.35 -17.79 -5.03
C PHE A 26 -0.30 -18.04 -6.11
N PHE A 27 0.08 -17.01 -6.86
CA PHE A 27 1.08 -17.11 -7.92
C PHE A 27 2.43 -17.59 -7.38
N TYR A 28 2.98 -16.90 -6.38
CA TYR A 28 4.24 -17.28 -5.76
C TYR A 28 4.11 -18.52 -4.86
N GLY A 29 2.96 -18.70 -4.19
CA GLY A 29 2.68 -19.91 -3.43
C GLY A 29 2.67 -21.17 -4.30
N GLY A 30 2.21 -21.07 -5.56
CA GLY A 30 2.25 -22.18 -6.52
C GLY A 30 3.64 -22.50 -7.05
N MET A 31 4.55 -21.51 -7.07
CA MET A 31 5.93 -21.68 -7.52
C MET A 31 6.91 -22.11 -6.41
N ASP A 32 6.56 -21.88 -5.15
CA ASP A 32 7.40 -22.26 -4.00
C ASP A 32 7.07 -23.67 -3.48
N ARG A 33 7.93 -24.20 -2.61
CA ARG A 33 7.72 -25.48 -1.93
C ARG A 33 6.49 -25.40 -1.04
N ARG A 34 5.69 -26.48 -1.03
CA ARG A 34 4.44 -26.59 -0.22
C ARG A 34 4.60 -26.13 1.24
N ARG A 35 5.74 -26.41 1.88
CA ARG A 35 6.00 -26.03 3.28
C ARG A 35 6.05 -24.52 3.52
N ASN A 36 6.33 -23.72 2.49
CA ASN A 36 6.50 -22.27 2.59
C ASN A 36 5.22 -21.49 2.24
N VAL A 37 4.24 -22.14 1.60
CA VAL A 37 3.03 -21.50 1.06
C VAL A 37 2.25 -20.76 2.14
N LEU A 38 2.10 -21.36 3.32
CA LEU A 38 1.37 -20.72 4.42
C LEU A 38 2.06 -19.42 4.87
N ASN A 39 3.38 -19.44 5.02
CA ASN A 39 4.15 -18.24 5.39
C ASN A 39 4.01 -17.16 4.30
N MET A 40 4.04 -17.55 3.03
CA MET A 40 3.86 -16.65 1.90
C MET A 40 2.48 -15.99 1.88
N LEU A 41 1.41 -16.76 2.11
CA LEU A 41 0.05 -16.24 2.26
C LEU A 41 -0.03 -15.24 3.43
N MET A 42 0.53 -15.58 4.59
CA MET A 42 0.54 -14.70 5.76
C MET A 42 1.27 -13.38 5.48
N MET A 43 2.42 -13.42 4.79
CA MET A 43 3.19 -12.22 4.43
C MET A 43 2.39 -11.28 3.51
N ASN A 44 1.66 -11.84 2.52
CA ASN A 44 0.81 -11.05 1.61
C ASN A 44 -0.40 -10.46 2.32
N PHE A 45 -1.10 -11.25 3.14
CA PHE A 45 -2.23 -10.77 3.95
C PHE A 45 -1.81 -9.66 4.91
N TYR A 46 -0.62 -9.77 5.50
CA TYR A 46 -0.06 -8.71 6.34
C TYR A 46 0.09 -7.40 5.57
N CYS A 47 0.61 -7.43 4.33
CA CYS A 47 0.71 -6.23 3.50
C CYS A 47 -0.66 -5.59 3.25
N VAL A 48 -1.68 -6.39 2.92
CA VAL A 48 -3.05 -5.91 2.67
C VAL A 48 -3.67 -5.25 3.91
N LEU A 49 -3.36 -5.71 5.12
CA LEU A 49 -3.94 -5.17 6.34
C LEU A 49 -3.13 -4.00 6.92
N ALA A 50 -1.81 -4.13 6.97
CA ALA A 50 -0.94 -3.16 7.64
C ALA A 50 -0.65 -1.93 6.76
N VAL A 51 -0.37 -2.13 5.46
CA VAL A 51 0.09 -1.04 4.60
C VAL A 51 -0.99 0.01 4.36
N PRO A 52 -2.26 -0.33 4.07
CA PRO A 52 -3.30 0.69 3.92
C PRO A 52 -3.51 1.52 5.19
N VAL A 53 -3.37 0.92 6.37
CA VAL A 53 -3.46 1.65 7.65
C VAL A 53 -2.30 2.63 7.78
N LEU A 54 -1.06 2.19 7.56
CA LEU A 54 0.12 3.06 7.59
C LEU A 54 0.07 4.16 6.53
N TRP A 55 -0.48 3.84 5.37
CA TRP A 55 -0.71 4.79 4.28
C TRP A 55 -1.66 5.91 4.71
N MET A 56 -2.81 5.57 5.30
CA MET A 56 -3.75 6.58 5.81
C MET A 56 -3.19 7.39 6.98
N VAL A 57 -2.43 6.76 7.88
CA VAL A 57 -1.87 7.45 9.05
C VAL A 57 -0.79 8.46 8.67
N LEU A 58 0.11 8.09 7.76
CA LEU A 58 1.27 8.92 7.45
C LEU A 58 1.77 8.81 6.01
N GLY A 59 1.66 7.63 5.38
CA GLY A 59 2.26 7.39 4.07
C GLY A 59 1.74 8.33 2.98
N TYR A 60 0.43 8.59 2.95
CA TYR A 60 -0.17 9.52 2.01
C TYR A 60 0.36 10.94 2.18
N SER A 61 0.44 11.43 3.43
CA SER A 61 0.96 12.76 3.73
C SER A 61 2.37 12.93 3.17
N LEU A 62 3.26 12.00 3.50
CA LEU A 62 4.66 12.05 3.06
C LEU A 62 4.82 11.79 1.55
N ALA A 63 3.85 11.18 0.89
CA ALA A 63 3.93 10.88 -0.54
C ALA A 63 3.34 11.98 -1.43
N GLN A 64 2.30 12.68 -0.98
CA GLN A 64 1.50 13.59 -1.82
C GLN A 64 1.56 15.04 -1.36
N VAL A 65 1.69 15.31 -0.06
CA VAL A 65 1.69 16.69 0.45
C VAL A 65 2.92 17.43 -0.07
N PRO A 66 2.77 18.63 -0.66
CA PRO A 66 3.90 19.45 -1.07
C PRO A 66 4.82 19.79 0.11
N PHE A 67 6.12 19.84 -0.14
CA PHE A 67 7.12 20.24 0.85
C PHE A 67 8.31 20.89 0.14
N GLU A 68 9.25 21.48 0.88
CA GLU A 68 10.39 22.23 0.30
C GLU A 68 11.38 21.35 -0.49
N ASN A 69 11.20 20.03 -0.54
CA ASN A 69 12.03 19.10 -1.29
C ASN A 69 11.21 18.08 -2.11
N ASP A 70 11.89 17.42 -3.06
CA ASP A 70 11.28 16.43 -3.95
C ASP A 70 11.39 14.98 -3.44
N PHE A 71 11.98 14.75 -2.27
CA PHE A 71 12.24 13.42 -1.72
C PHE A 71 11.18 12.96 -0.71
N ILE A 72 10.54 13.88 0.00
CA ILE A 72 9.51 13.57 1.01
C ILE A 72 8.54 14.74 1.14
N GLY A 73 7.27 14.43 1.38
CA GLY A 73 6.19 15.37 1.61
C GLY A 73 6.07 15.87 3.05
N GLY A 74 5.12 16.77 3.27
CA GLY A 74 4.82 17.36 4.57
C GLY A 74 3.98 16.46 5.47
N PHE A 75 3.69 16.95 6.69
CA PHE A 75 2.88 16.27 7.71
C PHE A 75 1.46 16.83 7.81
N ASP A 76 1.06 17.73 6.91
CA ASP A 76 -0.22 18.44 6.98
C ASP A 76 -1.44 17.51 6.85
N SER A 77 -1.28 16.37 6.19
CA SER A 77 -2.29 15.32 6.08
C SER A 77 -2.07 14.15 7.03
N PHE A 78 -1.42 14.36 8.18
CA PHE A 78 -1.27 13.32 9.20
C PHE A 78 -2.66 12.80 9.63
N VAL A 79 -2.86 11.48 9.55
CA VAL A 79 -4.15 10.80 9.79
C VAL A 79 -5.28 11.38 8.94
N LEU A 80 -4.95 11.93 7.76
CA LEU A 80 -5.88 12.59 6.84
C LEU A 80 -6.63 13.77 7.49
N SER A 81 -5.97 14.50 8.40
CA SER A 81 -6.60 15.58 9.20
C SER A 81 -7.06 16.79 8.39
N ASP A 82 -6.44 17.04 7.25
CA ASP A 82 -6.80 18.07 6.27
C ASP A 82 -7.85 17.59 5.25
N VAL A 83 -8.03 16.27 5.13
CA VAL A 83 -9.06 15.66 4.28
C VAL A 83 -10.40 15.77 5.02
N THR A 84 -11.08 16.90 4.81
CA THR A 84 -12.38 17.15 5.43
C THR A 84 -13.37 16.02 5.14
N THR A 85 -14.00 15.47 6.17
CA THR A 85 -15.09 14.48 6.08
C THR A 85 -16.32 15.01 5.32
N ALA A 86 -16.40 16.32 5.10
CA ALA A 86 -17.45 16.99 4.36
C ALA A 86 -17.13 17.09 2.87
N GLY A 87 -17.41 16.04 2.10
CA GLY A 87 -17.87 16.21 0.72
C GLY A 87 -16.91 15.94 -0.44
N ASP A 88 -15.68 15.48 -0.21
CA ASP A 88 -14.79 15.06 -1.31
C ASP A 88 -14.48 13.56 -1.31
N GLY A 89 -15.50 12.77 -1.64
CA GLY A 89 -15.34 11.33 -1.88
C GLY A 89 -14.34 11.01 -3.00
N GLY A 90 -14.03 11.97 -3.88
CA GLY A 90 -13.02 11.84 -4.91
C GLY A 90 -11.61 11.68 -4.32
N THR A 91 -11.22 12.58 -3.43
CA THR A 91 -9.92 12.52 -2.75
C THR A 91 -9.76 11.24 -1.94
N LEU A 92 -10.79 10.82 -1.19
CA LEU A 92 -10.75 9.54 -0.45
C LEU A 92 -10.59 8.34 -1.38
N ALA A 93 -11.26 8.33 -2.54
CA ALA A 93 -11.10 7.27 -3.53
C ALA A 93 -9.69 7.25 -4.11
N THR A 94 -9.07 8.41 -4.37
CA THR A 94 -7.67 8.50 -4.81
C THR A 94 -6.71 8.01 -3.75
N ILE A 95 -6.90 8.40 -2.48
CA ILE A 95 -6.09 7.92 -1.34
C ILE A 95 -6.15 6.39 -1.27
N ALA A 96 -7.35 5.81 -1.38
CA ALA A 96 -7.55 4.37 -1.37
C ALA A 96 -6.85 3.69 -2.56
N PHE A 97 -7.03 4.23 -3.77
CA PHE A 97 -6.39 3.71 -4.98
C PHE A 97 -4.88 3.63 -4.85
N LEU A 98 -4.24 4.72 -4.44
CA LEU A 98 -2.79 4.78 -4.23
C LEU A 98 -2.34 3.86 -3.08
N GLY A 99 -3.14 3.76 -2.02
CA GLY A 99 -2.87 2.84 -0.91
C GLY A 99 -2.83 1.37 -1.31
N MET A 100 -3.58 0.97 -2.34
CA MET A 100 -3.52 -0.41 -2.86
C MET A 100 -2.21 -0.67 -3.63
N PHE A 101 -1.68 0.34 -4.35
CA PHE A 101 -0.35 0.26 -4.92
C PHE A 101 0.74 0.21 -3.84
N ALA A 102 0.57 0.99 -2.77
CA ALA A 102 1.46 0.91 -1.62
C ALA A 102 1.47 -0.49 -1.00
N ALA A 103 0.32 -1.15 -0.90
CA ALA A 103 0.19 -2.49 -0.32
C ALA A 103 0.79 -3.60 -1.20
N ILE A 104 0.55 -3.57 -2.52
CA ILE A 104 1.04 -4.63 -3.43
C ILE A 104 2.56 -4.60 -3.60
N THR A 105 3.20 -3.43 -3.47
CA THR A 105 4.64 -3.29 -3.75
C THR A 105 5.53 -4.09 -2.81
N PRO A 106 5.42 -4.00 -1.47
CA PRO A 106 6.15 -4.91 -0.59
C PRO A 106 5.64 -6.35 -0.72
N ALA A 107 4.37 -6.58 -1.07
CA ALA A 107 3.86 -7.92 -1.32
C ALA A 107 4.60 -8.64 -2.47
N LEU A 108 5.04 -7.93 -3.52
CA LEU A 108 5.90 -8.50 -4.57
C LEU A 108 7.25 -9.00 -4.03
N ILE A 109 7.83 -8.30 -3.04
CA ILE A 109 9.10 -8.69 -2.41
C ILE A 109 8.95 -10.05 -1.70
N SER A 110 7.76 -10.35 -1.15
CA SER A 110 7.54 -11.59 -0.40
C SER A 110 7.87 -12.86 -1.21
N GLY A 111 7.71 -12.82 -2.53
CA GLY A 111 8.05 -13.94 -3.42
C GLY A 111 9.55 -14.25 -3.48
N ALA A 112 10.41 -13.25 -3.31
CA ALA A 112 11.86 -13.43 -3.30
C ALA A 112 12.40 -13.94 -1.96
N VAL A 113 11.68 -13.67 -0.88
CA VAL A 113 12.09 -14.00 0.50
C VAL A 113 11.30 -15.14 1.12
N ALA A 114 10.38 -15.75 0.37
CA ALA A 114 9.57 -16.88 0.81
C ALA A 114 10.45 -18.04 1.30
N GLY A 115 10.14 -18.53 2.52
CA GLY A 115 10.92 -19.59 3.18
C GLY A 115 12.31 -19.19 3.66
N ARG A 116 12.73 -17.93 3.52
CA ARG A 116 14.05 -17.41 3.94
C ARG A 116 13.96 -16.36 5.05
N MET A 117 12.77 -15.79 5.27
CA MET A 117 12.53 -14.76 6.28
C MET A 117 11.44 -15.20 7.27
N LYS A 118 11.65 -14.91 8.56
CA LYS A 118 10.62 -15.09 9.60
C LYS A 118 9.53 -14.02 9.46
N PHE A 119 8.28 -14.37 9.75
CA PHE A 119 7.17 -13.41 9.73
C PHE A 119 7.41 -12.18 10.62
N ALA A 120 8.00 -12.35 11.81
CA ALA A 120 8.31 -11.21 12.68
C ALA A 120 9.28 -10.20 12.03
N ALA A 121 10.28 -10.70 11.29
CA ALA A 121 11.19 -9.83 10.54
C ALA A 121 10.45 -9.14 9.38
N TRP A 122 9.53 -9.85 8.71
CA TRP A 122 8.67 -9.29 7.67
C TRP A 122 7.79 -8.15 8.18
N ALA A 123 7.15 -8.35 9.33
CA ALA A 123 6.25 -7.38 9.95
C ALA A 123 6.95 -6.07 10.33
N VAL A 124 8.25 -6.11 10.63
CA VAL A 124 9.07 -4.91 10.86
C VAL A 124 9.61 -4.33 9.54
N PHE A 125 10.00 -5.20 8.62
CA PHE A 125 10.53 -4.81 7.32
C PHE A 125 9.52 -4.00 6.51
N VAL A 126 8.26 -4.44 6.41
CA VAL A 126 7.26 -3.80 5.55
C VAL A 126 6.97 -2.32 5.91
N PRO A 127 6.71 -1.96 7.19
CA PRO A 127 6.55 -0.55 7.58
C PRO A 127 7.80 0.29 7.30
N LEU A 128 9.00 -0.23 7.61
CA LEU A 128 10.25 0.48 7.36
C LEU A 128 10.46 0.69 5.86
N TRP A 129 10.23 -0.34 5.05
CA TRP A 129 10.36 -0.27 3.61
C TRP A 129 9.35 0.68 2.98
N LEU A 130 8.11 0.70 3.48
CA LEU A 130 7.08 1.65 3.05
C LEU A 130 7.58 3.10 3.21
N PHE A 131 8.07 3.47 4.40
CA PHE A 131 8.44 4.87 4.66
C PHE A 131 9.82 5.27 4.12
N ILE A 132 10.79 4.34 4.09
CA ILE A 132 12.16 4.65 3.69
C ILE A 132 12.36 4.51 2.18
N VAL A 133 11.58 3.64 1.52
CA VAL A 133 11.76 3.34 0.09
C VAL A 133 10.53 3.72 -0.71
N TYR A 134 9.36 3.16 -0.42
CA TYR A 134 8.18 3.37 -1.26
C TYR A 134 7.76 4.83 -1.32
N VAL A 135 7.66 5.50 -0.16
CA VAL A 135 7.22 6.90 -0.07
C VAL A 135 8.16 7.85 -0.82
N PRO A 136 9.50 7.82 -0.62
CA PRO A 136 10.39 8.69 -1.39
C PRO A 136 10.37 8.40 -2.89
N VAL A 137 10.36 7.11 -3.27
CA VAL A 137 10.26 6.71 -4.68
C VAL A 137 8.98 7.22 -5.31
N PHE A 138 7.87 7.14 -4.58
CA PHE A 138 6.59 7.63 -5.06
C PHE A 138 6.59 9.16 -5.22
N LYS A 139 7.22 9.90 -4.30
CA LYS A 139 7.22 11.37 -4.32
C LYS A 139 8.02 11.95 -5.49
N TRP A 140 9.16 11.34 -5.83
CA TRP A 140 10.07 11.88 -6.85
C TRP A 140 9.72 11.46 -8.29
N VAL A 141 8.80 10.49 -8.46
CA VAL A 141 8.31 10.02 -9.77
C VAL A 141 7.12 10.86 -10.19
#